data_AF-A0A7J5L944-F1
#
_entry.id   AF-A0A7J5L944-F1
#
_cell.length_a   1.000
_cell.length_b   1.000
_cell.length_c   1.000
_cell.angle_alpha   90.00
_cell.angle_beta   90.00
_cell.angle_gamma   90.00
#
_symmetry.space_group_name_H-M   'P 1'
#
loop_
_entity.id
_entity.type
_entity.pdbx_description
1 polymer ?
#
loop_
_entity_poly.entity_id
_entity_poly.type
_entity_poly.pdbx_seq_one_letter_code
_entity_poly.pdbx_strand_id
1 'polypeptide(L)'
;MYAIATSKIAYEFTVKIYNILGLPISNVFSEFNSYDLLEDEKFILKLQKMNFDIVIGNPPYQLEGASGGNNDAPIYQIFAKIATSISTQYVSLIIKSAWFTTGRENLLRDFRHHMLTSRTVSRLVVYPNSNILFPDVEIKGGCCFYLEDKKYRGKCEYTLVNNGIEETSMRKLDAFDVLIRDPKVSTIT
;
A
#
# COMPACT_ATOMS: atom_id res chain seq x y z
N MET A 1 8.46 13.45 12.22
CA MET A 1 8.33 12.46 11.14
C MET A 1 9.37 11.38 11.37
N TYR A 2 8.95 10.11 11.37
CA TYR A 2 9.82 8.94 11.51
C TYR A 2 9.91 8.21 10.17
N ALA A 3 11.04 7.56 9.88
CA ALA A 3 11.24 6.84 8.63
C ALA A 3 11.96 5.50 8.85
N ILE A 4 11.48 4.48 8.14
CA ILE A 4 12.12 3.16 8.03
C ILE A 4 12.50 3.01 6.56
N ALA A 5 13.79 2.80 6.30
CA ALA A 5 14.28 2.60 4.95
C ALA A 5 14.14 1.14 4.50
N THR A 6 14.15 0.89 3.20
CA THR A 6 14.09 -0.47 2.62
C THR A 6 15.45 -1.14 2.51
N SER A 7 16.54 -0.37 2.61
CA SER A 7 17.91 -0.85 2.48
C SER A 7 18.89 0.15 3.13
N LYS A 8 20.15 -0.27 3.28
CA LYS A 8 21.22 0.62 3.75
C LYS A 8 21.40 1.84 2.84
N ILE A 9 21.30 1.66 1.53
CA ILE A 9 21.43 2.77 0.57
C ILE A 9 20.26 3.75 0.74
N ALA A 10 19.03 3.24 0.85
CA ALA A 10 17.86 4.07 1.09
C ALA A 10 17.93 4.80 2.45
N TYR A 11 18.52 4.17 3.48
CA TYR A 11 18.77 4.81 4.77
C TYR A 11 19.69 6.03 4.63
N GLU A 12 20.85 5.88 3.98
CA GLU A 12 21.80 6.99 3.78
C GLU A 12 21.16 8.14 2.98
N PHE A 13 20.39 7.81 1.95
CA PHE A 13 19.62 8.82 1.22
C PHE A 13 18.61 9.53 2.12
N THR A 14 17.84 8.77 2.91
CA THR A 14 16.83 9.32 3.83
C THR A 14 17.46 10.24 4.87
N VAL A 15 18.59 9.85 5.45
CA VAL A 15 19.35 10.69 6.42
C VAL A 15 19.80 12.00 5.78
N LYS A 16 20.31 11.97 4.54
CA LYS A 16 20.69 13.18 3.80
C LYS A 16 19.49 14.11 3.60
N ILE A 17 18.34 13.58 3.19
CA ILE A 17 17.10 14.35 3.02
C ILE A 17 16.64 14.94 4.36
N TYR A 18 16.63 14.14 5.43
CA TYR A 18 16.28 14.62 6.77
C TYR A 18 17.18 15.77 7.20
N ASN A 19 18.49 15.64 7.00
CA ASN A 19 19.46 16.69 7.32
C ASN A 19 19.21 17.98 6.53
N ILE A 20 18.95 17.88 5.21
CA ILE A 20 18.64 19.03 4.35
C ILE A 20 17.34 19.73 4.79
N LEU A 21 16.34 18.96 5.21
CA LEU A 21 15.04 19.49 5.65
C LEU A 21 15.03 19.94 7.12
N GLY A 22 16.15 19.83 7.85
CA GLY A 22 16.22 20.14 9.28
C GLY A 22 15.39 19.19 10.16
N LEU A 23 15.11 17.97 9.68
CA LEU A 23 14.42 16.93 10.43
C LEU A 23 15.38 16.15 11.33
N PRO A 24 14.94 15.68 12.51
CA PRO A 24 15.81 14.92 13.41
C PRO A 24 16.25 13.59 12.76
N ILE A 25 17.54 13.45 12.48
CA ILE A 25 18.10 12.22 11.91
C ILE A 25 17.90 11.00 12.83
N SER A 26 17.76 11.23 14.14
CA SER A 26 17.42 10.20 15.14
C SER A 26 16.05 9.56 14.91
N ASN A 27 15.19 10.17 14.09
CA ASN A 27 13.89 9.62 13.74
C ASN A 27 13.96 8.69 12.51
N VAL A 28 15.14 8.51 11.91
CA VAL A 28 15.38 7.51 10.88
C VAL A 28 15.89 6.24 11.57
N PHE A 29 15.11 5.15 11.49
CA PHE A 29 15.49 3.88 12.12
C PHE A 29 16.73 3.29 11.44
N SER A 30 17.78 3.06 12.24
CA SER A 30 19.04 2.45 11.80
C SER A 30 19.21 1.00 12.26
N GLU A 31 18.47 0.60 13.30
CA GLU A 31 18.53 -0.75 13.91
C GLU A 31 17.91 -1.83 13.02
N PHE A 32 16.96 -1.47 12.16
CA PHE A 32 16.25 -2.37 11.26
C PHE A 32 15.70 -1.61 10.05
N ASN A 33 15.41 -2.34 8.98
CA ASN A 33 14.83 -1.89 7.73
C ASN A 33 13.42 -2.49 7.54
N SER A 34 12.74 -2.12 6.45
CA SER A 34 11.37 -2.61 6.22
C SER A 34 11.26 -4.13 6.11
N TYR A 35 12.24 -4.82 5.52
CA TYR A 35 12.18 -6.28 5.37
C TYR A 35 12.28 -7.01 6.71
N ASP A 36 12.97 -6.45 7.69
CA ASP A 36 13.04 -7.02 9.04
C ASP A 36 11.65 -7.09 9.71
N LEU A 37 10.70 -6.25 9.27
CA LEU A 37 9.30 -6.31 9.72
C LEU A 37 8.56 -7.58 9.26
N LEU A 38 9.07 -8.27 8.24
CA LEU A 38 8.52 -9.54 7.75
C LEU A 38 9.04 -10.73 8.57
N GLU A 39 10.19 -10.57 9.23
CA GLU A 39 10.91 -11.66 9.90
C GLU A 39 10.69 -11.66 11.41
N ASP A 40 10.59 -10.49 12.04
CA ASP A 40 10.55 -10.38 13.50
C ASP A 40 9.47 -9.40 13.99
N GLU A 41 8.44 -9.96 14.64
CA GLU A 41 7.31 -9.22 15.19
C GLU A 41 7.73 -8.19 16.26
N LYS A 42 8.91 -8.34 16.90
CA LYS A 42 9.38 -7.38 17.90
C LYS A 42 9.47 -5.96 17.35
N PHE A 43 9.80 -5.81 16.06
CA PHE A 43 9.90 -4.50 15.43
C PHE A 43 8.52 -3.89 15.21
N ILE A 44 7.51 -4.70 14.85
CA ILE A 44 6.12 -4.26 14.76
C ILE A 44 5.62 -3.80 16.14
N LEU A 45 5.89 -4.58 17.20
CA LEU A 45 5.52 -4.22 18.57
C LEU A 45 6.22 -2.93 19.05
N LYS A 46 7.47 -2.71 18.65
CA LYS A 46 8.21 -1.45 18.92
C LYS A 46 7.50 -0.27 18.25
N LEU A 47 7.06 -0.41 17.01
CA LEU A 47 6.35 0.62 16.25
C LEU A 47 4.95 0.90 16.80
N GLN A 48 4.20 -0.13 17.21
CA GLN A 48 2.86 0.06 17.80
C GLN A 48 2.90 0.92 19.06
N LYS A 49 3.95 0.82 19.88
CA LYS A 49 4.12 1.64 21.10
C LYS A 49 4.30 3.13 20.82
N MET A 50 4.60 3.51 19.59
CA MET A 50 4.82 4.91 19.22
C MET A 50 3.53 5.68 18.92
N ASN A 51 2.42 4.97 18.68
CA ASN A 51 1.09 5.56 18.40
C ASN A 51 1.11 6.59 17.25
N PHE A 52 1.46 6.14 16.04
CA PHE A 52 1.50 7.02 14.87
C PHE A 52 0.09 7.45 14.42
N ASP A 53 -0.21 8.74 14.36
CA ASP A 53 -1.48 9.21 13.81
C ASP A 53 -1.63 8.88 12.31
N ILE A 54 -0.51 8.93 11.58
CA ILE A 54 -0.47 8.80 10.14
C ILE A 54 0.69 7.88 9.75
N VAL A 55 0.40 6.91 8.90
CA VAL A 55 1.40 6.07 8.22
C VAL A 55 1.28 6.27 6.71
N ILE A 56 2.37 6.67 6.07
CA ILE A 56 2.45 6.82 4.61
C ILE A 56 3.63 6.04 4.06
N GLY A 57 3.56 5.60 2.81
CA GLY A 57 4.70 4.93 2.19
C GLY A 57 4.44 4.30 0.83
N ASN A 58 5.54 3.86 0.24
CA ASN A 58 5.59 3.02 -0.95
C ASN A 58 6.31 1.72 -0.54
N PRO A 59 5.58 0.74 0.04
CA PRO A 59 6.20 -0.47 0.55
C PRO A 59 6.82 -1.32 -0.58
N PRO A 60 7.77 -2.20 -0.27
CA PRO A 60 8.22 -3.22 -1.21
C PRO A 60 7.06 -4.04 -1.76
N TYR A 61 7.07 -4.29 -3.07
CA TYR A 61 5.95 -4.98 -3.73
C TYR A 61 6.09 -6.49 -3.71
N GLN A 62 7.29 -7.02 -3.87
CA GLN A 62 7.55 -8.44 -4.06
C GLN A 62 8.86 -8.84 -3.35
N LEU A 63 8.96 -10.11 -2.96
CA LEU A 63 10.20 -10.68 -2.43
C LEU A 63 11.00 -11.27 -3.61
N GLU A 64 12.13 -10.65 -3.94
CA GLU A 64 13.00 -11.14 -5.03
C GLU A 64 13.63 -12.49 -4.65
N GLY A 65 13.57 -13.47 -5.56
CA GLY A 65 14.33 -14.73 -5.44
C GLY A 65 13.68 -15.84 -4.62
N ALA A 66 12.45 -15.67 -4.12
CA ALA A 66 11.76 -16.64 -3.28
C ALA A 66 11.35 -17.95 -4.00
N SER A 67 11.53 -18.07 -5.32
CA SER A 67 10.94 -19.18 -6.08
C SER A 67 11.68 -19.59 -7.36
N GLY A 68 12.95 -19.22 -7.57
CA GLY A 68 13.73 -19.71 -8.71
C GLY A 68 13.04 -19.57 -10.09
N GLY A 69 12.28 -18.49 -10.32
CA GLY A 69 11.49 -18.25 -11.54
C GLY A 69 10.68 -16.94 -11.46
N ASN A 70 9.93 -16.61 -12.53
CA ASN A 70 9.18 -15.35 -12.73
C ASN A 70 7.98 -15.06 -11.78
N ASN A 71 7.87 -15.73 -10.62
CA ASN A 71 6.66 -15.75 -9.79
C ASN A 71 6.86 -15.19 -8.37
N ASP A 72 7.57 -14.08 -8.23
CA ASP A 72 7.83 -13.45 -6.92
C ASP A 72 6.54 -13.17 -6.14
N ALA A 73 6.46 -13.64 -4.89
CA ALA A 73 5.31 -13.49 -4.02
C ALA A 73 5.04 -12.00 -3.69
N PRO A 74 3.78 -11.52 -3.77
CA PRO A 74 3.46 -10.19 -3.27
C PRO A 74 3.71 -10.12 -1.77
N ILE A 75 4.31 -9.01 -1.32
CA ILE A 75 4.54 -8.72 0.10
C ILE A 75 3.94 -7.36 0.52
N TYR A 76 3.51 -6.52 -0.42
CA TYR A 76 2.90 -5.21 -0.13
C TYR A 76 1.68 -5.32 0.80
N GLN A 77 0.92 -6.42 0.72
CA GLN A 77 -0.24 -6.66 1.55
C GLN A 77 0.12 -6.87 3.03
N ILE A 78 1.32 -7.39 3.30
CA ILE A 78 1.83 -7.56 4.66
C ILE A 78 2.15 -6.19 5.23
N PHE A 79 2.85 -5.35 4.47
CA PHE A 79 3.14 -3.97 4.84
C PHE A 79 1.89 -3.12 5.02
N ALA A 80 0.87 -3.28 4.18
CA ALA A 80 -0.41 -2.63 4.36
C ALA A 80 -1.07 -3.01 5.71
N LYS A 81 -1.11 -4.30 6.04
CA LYS A 81 -1.61 -4.76 7.35
C LYS A 81 -0.81 -4.20 8.52
N ILE A 82 0.52 -4.15 8.40
CA ILE A 82 1.39 -3.55 9.44
C ILE A 82 1.10 -2.05 9.57
N ALA A 83 1.00 -1.31 8.46
CA ALA A 83 0.67 0.11 8.48
C ALA A 83 -0.68 0.37 9.17
N THR A 84 -1.70 -0.43 8.85
CA THR A 84 -2.99 -0.42 9.55
C THR A 84 -2.84 -0.78 11.03
N SER A 85 -1.97 -1.71 11.42
CA SER A 85 -1.83 -2.09 12.84
C SER A 85 -1.07 -1.06 13.69
N ILE A 86 -0.12 -0.31 13.12
CA ILE A 86 0.70 0.68 13.84
C ILE A 86 0.10 2.10 13.81
N SER A 87 -0.77 2.40 12.85
CA SER A 87 -1.47 3.69 12.78
C SER A 87 -2.57 3.80 13.84
N THR A 88 -2.85 4.98 14.36
CA THR A 88 -4.02 5.24 15.22
C THR A 88 -5.21 5.78 14.43
N GLN A 89 -4.98 6.41 13.27
CA GLN A 89 -6.03 7.10 12.52
C GLN A 89 -5.96 6.88 11.00
N TYR A 90 -4.85 7.29 10.36
CA TYR A 90 -4.76 7.31 8.90
C TYR A 90 -3.66 6.41 8.35
N VAL A 91 -3.93 5.75 7.23
CA VAL A 91 -2.93 5.06 6.42
C VAL A 91 -3.10 5.47 4.96
N SER A 92 -2.00 5.79 4.28
CA SER A 92 -2.00 6.00 2.84
C SER A 92 -0.78 5.40 2.18
N LEU A 93 -0.97 4.30 1.46
CA LEU A 93 0.10 3.61 0.76
C LEU A 93 -0.14 3.57 -0.74
N ILE A 94 0.95 3.63 -1.52
CA ILE A 94 0.95 3.26 -2.94
C ILE A 94 1.31 1.77 -3.02
N ILE A 95 0.43 0.96 -3.62
CA ILE A 95 0.61 -0.50 -3.75
C ILE A 95 0.24 -0.97 -5.15
N LYS A 96 0.54 -2.23 -5.49
CA LYS A 96 0.02 -2.83 -6.74
C LYS A 96 -1.51 -2.93 -6.69
N SER A 97 -2.19 -2.71 -7.82
CA SER A 97 -3.66 -2.90 -7.93
C SER A 97 -4.09 -4.32 -8.28
N ALA A 98 -3.16 -5.28 -8.24
CA ALA A 98 -3.41 -6.68 -8.58
C ALA A 98 -4.32 -7.41 -7.57
N TRP A 99 -4.54 -6.85 -6.37
CA TRP A 99 -5.41 -7.44 -5.34
C TRP A 99 -6.91 -7.28 -5.63
N PHE A 100 -7.31 -6.57 -6.70
CA PHE A 100 -8.72 -6.28 -6.97
C PHE A 100 -9.54 -7.51 -7.35
N THR A 101 -8.97 -8.42 -8.13
CA THR A 101 -9.67 -9.58 -8.69
C THR A 101 -9.18 -10.88 -8.05
N THR A 102 -9.71 -12.00 -8.55
CA THR A 102 -9.21 -13.33 -8.18
C THR A 102 -7.79 -13.55 -8.72
N GLY A 103 -6.94 -14.19 -7.93
CA GLY A 103 -5.54 -14.48 -8.27
C GLY A 103 -4.62 -14.42 -7.06
N ARG A 104 -3.68 -15.37 -6.94
CA ARG A 104 -2.83 -15.53 -5.74
C ARG A 104 -3.65 -15.52 -4.44
N GLU A 105 -4.78 -16.23 -4.45
CA GLU A 105 -5.76 -16.24 -3.36
C GLU A 105 -5.15 -16.65 -2.02
N ASN A 106 -4.20 -17.58 -2.04
CA ASN A 106 -3.43 -17.98 -0.87
C ASN A 106 -2.66 -16.84 -0.19
N LEU A 107 -2.44 -15.70 -0.87
CA LEU A 107 -1.71 -14.53 -0.35
C LEU A 107 -2.59 -13.28 -0.27
N LEU A 108 -3.53 -13.09 -1.21
CA LEU A 108 -4.27 -11.84 -1.38
C LEU A 108 -5.73 -11.90 -0.94
N ARG A 109 -6.33 -13.09 -0.75
CA ARG A 109 -7.76 -13.21 -0.44
C ARG A 109 -8.15 -12.44 0.82
N ASP A 110 -7.44 -12.66 1.91
CA ASP A 110 -7.78 -12.05 3.20
C ASP A 110 -7.50 -10.54 3.20
N PHE A 111 -6.46 -10.11 2.47
CA PHE A 111 -6.18 -8.70 2.29
C PHE A 111 -7.28 -8.02 1.47
N ARG A 112 -7.68 -8.61 0.33
CA ARG A 112 -8.78 -8.10 -0.49
C ARG A 112 -10.06 -8.03 0.32
N HIS A 113 -10.43 -9.12 1.00
CA HIS A 113 -11.63 -9.15 1.83
C HIS A 113 -11.62 -8.00 2.85
N HIS A 114 -10.52 -7.83 3.59
CA HIS A 114 -10.39 -6.74 4.56
C HIS A 114 -10.55 -5.35 3.91
N MET A 115 -9.85 -5.08 2.81
CA MET A 115 -9.91 -3.78 2.13
C MET A 115 -11.32 -3.46 1.60
N LEU A 116 -12.08 -4.46 1.17
CA LEU A 116 -13.45 -4.28 0.67
C LEU A 116 -14.47 -4.10 1.81
N THR A 117 -14.34 -4.86 2.89
CA THR A 117 -15.36 -4.94 3.95
C THR A 117 -15.08 -4.06 5.17
N SER A 118 -13.86 -3.53 5.35
CA SER A 118 -13.52 -2.69 6.52
C SER A 118 -14.37 -1.41 6.59
N ARG A 119 -14.82 -0.90 5.44
CA ARG A 119 -15.49 0.40 5.26
C ARG A 119 -14.68 1.60 5.77
N THR A 120 -13.38 1.41 5.99
CA THR A 120 -12.41 2.45 6.40
C THR A 120 -11.68 3.06 5.20
N VAL A 121 -11.68 2.40 4.04
CA VAL A 121 -11.07 2.92 2.81
C VAL A 121 -11.95 4.03 2.23
N SER A 122 -11.62 5.28 2.53
CA SER A 122 -12.40 6.46 2.16
C SER A 122 -12.08 6.96 0.75
N ARG A 123 -10.87 6.71 0.25
CA ARG A 123 -10.44 7.05 -1.11
C ARG A 123 -9.57 5.96 -1.72
N LEU A 124 -9.74 5.69 -3.01
CA LEU A 124 -8.93 4.75 -3.78
C LEU A 124 -8.71 5.30 -5.19
N VAL A 125 -7.46 5.58 -5.54
CA VAL A 125 -7.07 6.07 -6.88
C VAL A 125 -6.27 5.00 -7.59
N VAL A 126 -6.69 4.66 -8.80
CA VAL A 126 -6.20 3.49 -9.55
C VAL A 126 -5.57 3.94 -10.86
N TYR A 127 -4.35 3.46 -11.09
CA TYR A 127 -3.59 3.62 -12.33
C TYR A 127 -3.39 2.24 -12.97
N PRO A 128 -4.24 1.85 -13.94
CA PRO A 128 -4.06 0.59 -14.66
C PRO A 128 -2.71 0.55 -15.39
N ASN A 129 -2.27 1.69 -15.93
CA ASN A 129 -0.94 1.91 -16.46
C ASN A 129 -0.05 2.59 -15.41
N SER A 130 0.79 1.81 -14.74
CA SER A 130 1.72 2.26 -13.70
C SER A 130 2.89 3.08 -14.24
N ASN A 131 3.21 3.00 -15.54
CA ASN A 131 4.31 3.76 -16.16
C ASN A 131 4.07 5.28 -16.11
N ILE A 132 2.82 5.71 -15.88
CA ILE A 132 2.50 7.13 -15.65
C ILE A 132 3.15 7.64 -14.36
N LEU A 133 3.24 6.79 -13.33
CA LEU A 133 3.83 7.14 -12.02
C LEU A 133 5.27 6.67 -11.88
N PHE A 134 5.61 5.53 -12.50
CA PHE A 134 6.92 4.89 -12.42
C PHE A 134 7.41 4.54 -13.83
N PRO A 135 7.92 5.51 -14.61
CA PRO A 135 8.26 5.31 -16.02
C PRO A 135 9.34 4.24 -16.26
N ASP A 136 10.27 4.11 -15.32
CA ASP A 136 11.45 3.25 -15.45
C ASP A 136 11.27 1.85 -14.82
N VAL A 137 10.08 1.52 -14.32
CA VAL A 137 9.82 0.27 -13.60
C VAL A 137 8.56 -0.42 -14.12
N GLU A 138 8.69 -1.67 -14.56
CA GLU A 138 7.54 -2.46 -14.96
C GLU A 138 6.75 -2.96 -13.73
N ILE A 139 5.58 -2.38 -13.46
CA ILE A 139 4.67 -2.84 -12.41
C ILE A 139 3.46 -3.52 -13.04
N LYS A 140 3.56 -4.84 -13.25
CA LYS A 140 2.45 -5.66 -13.79
C LYS A 140 1.21 -5.59 -12.90
N GLY A 141 0.05 -5.38 -13.54
CA GLY A 141 -1.25 -5.31 -12.88
C GLY A 141 -1.64 -3.93 -12.36
N GLY A 142 -0.86 -2.89 -12.70
CA GLY A 142 -1.10 -1.49 -12.32
C GLY A 142 -0.77 -1.19 -10.86
N CYS A 143 -0.92 0.06 -10.48
CA CYS A 143 -0.78 0.53 -9.11
C CYS A 143 -2.01 1.30 -8.66
N CYS A 144 -2.18 1.41 -7.35
CA CYS A 144 -3.18 2.25 -6.73
C CYS A 144 -2.62 2.86 -5.47
N PHE A 145 -3.13 4.01 -5.07
CA PHE A 145 -2.98 4.48 -3.71
C PHE A 145 -4.34 4.65 -3.07
N TYR A 146 -4.39 4.45 -1.76
CA TYR A 146 -5.63 4.50 -1.01
C TYR A 146 -5.45 5.35 0.24
N LEU A 147 -6.55 5.92 0.73
CA LEU A 147 -6.64 6.48 2.06
C LEU A 147 -7.52 5.55 2.90
N GLU A 148 -6.94 4.97 3.94
CA GLU A 148 -7.68 4.39 5.04
C GLU A 148 -7.83 5.43 6.15
N ASP A 149 -9.07 5.69 6.53
CA ASP A 149 -9.43 6.42 7.73
C ASP A 149 -10.15 5.45 8.67
N LYS A 150 -9.51 5.12 9.79
CA LYS A 150 -10.02 4.14 10.76
C LYS A 150 -11.35 4.52 11.39
N LYS A 151 -11.70 5.81 11.40
CA LYS A 151 -12.99 6.32 11.91
C LYS A 151 -14.04 6.44 10.80
N TYR A 152 -13.64 6.42 9.53
CA TYR A 152 -14.55 6.51 8.41
C TYR A 152 -15.42 5.25 8.28
N ARG A 153 -16.71 5.45 7.98
CA ARG A 153 -17.67 4.38 7.67
C ARG A 153 -18.55 4.85 6.52
N GLY A 154 -18.24 4.45 5.30
CA GLY A 154 -19.00 4.93 4.14
C GLY A 154 -18.58 4.37 2.80
N LYS A 155 -19.04 5.03 1.74
CA LYS A 155 -18.65 4.73 0.36
C LYS A 155 -17.24 5.24 0.10
N CYS A 156 -16.46 4.50 -0.66
CA CYS A 156 -15.14 4.92 -1.11
C CYS A 156 -15.28 5.91 -2.28
N GLU A 157 -14.57 7.03 -2.22
CA GLU A 157 -14.30 7.86 -3.39
C GLU A 157 -13.29 7.14 -4.30
N TYR A 158 -13.80 6.52 -5.35
CA TYR A 158 -13.02 5.72 -6.29
C TYR A 158 -12.68 6.53 -7.53
N THR A 159 -11.41 6.66 -7.86
CA THR A 159 -10.93 7.33 -9.07
C THR A 159 -10.15 6.36 -9.95
N LEU A 160 -10.56 6.24 -11.21
CA LEU A 160 -9.82 5.50 -12.24
C LEU A 160 -9.08 6.50 -13.13
N VAL A 161 -7.76 6.36 -13.22
CA VAL A 161 -6.91 7.21 -14.07
C VAL A 161 -6.44 6.38 -15.26
N ASN A 162 -7.01 6.63 -16.43
CA ASN A 162 -6.67 5.91 -17.65
C ASN A 162 -6.23 6.88 -18.75
N ASN A 163 -5.01 6.73 -19.26
CA ASN A 163 -4.43 7.62 -20.28
C ASN A 163 -4.55 9.12 -19.94
N GLY A 164 -4.38 9.48 -18.66
CA GLY A 164 -4.49 10.87 -18.18
C GLY A 164 -5.92 11.38 -17.99
N ILE A 165 -6.94 10.56 -18.28
CA ILE A 165 -8.34 10.88 -17.99
C ILE A 165 -8.68 10.31 -16.62
N GLU A 166 -9.23 11.15 -15.75
CA GLU A 166 -9.68 10.77 -14.42
C GLU A 166 -11.21 10.65 -14.36
N GLU A 167 -11.70 9.51 -13.89
CA GLU A 167 -13.13 9.29 -13.66
C GLU A 167 -13.36 8.93 -12.18
N THR A 168 -14.11 9.77 -11.47
CA THR A 168 -14.37 9.61 -10.03
C THR A 168 -15.83 9.24 -9.76
N SER A 169 -16.06 8.31 -8.84
CA SER A 169 -17.40 7.89 -8.40
C SER A 169 -17.40 7.43 -6.94
N MET A 170 -18.55 7.55 -6.27
CA MET A 170 -18.74 7.01 -4.91
C MET A 170 -19.17 5.54 -4.98
N ARG A 171 -18.32 4.61 -4.51
CA ARG A 171 -18.56 3.16 -4.61
C ARG A 171 -18.71 2.50 -3.24
N LYS A 172 -19.62 1.53 -3.15
CA LYS A 172 -19.59 0.54 -2.07
C LYS A 172 -18.56 -0.53 -2.45
N LEU A 173 -17.45 -0.62 -1.72
CA LEU A 173 -16.39 -1.59 -2.03
C LEU A 173 -16.82 -3.02 -1.75
N ASP A 174 -17.73 -3.23 -0.79
CA ASP A 174 -18.30 -4.51 -0.39
C ASP A 174 -19.50 -4.95 -1.24
N ALA A 175 -19.70 -4.36 -2.43
CA ALA A 175 -20.79 -4.77 -3.33
C ALA A 175 -20.58 -6.17 -3.93
N PHE A 176 -19.32 -6.61 -4.04
CA PHE A 176 -18.90 -7.92 -4.54
C PHE A 176 -17.65 -8.38 -3.77
N ASP A 177 -17.31 -9.66 -3.83
CA ASP A 177 -16.07 -10.21 -3.24
C ASP A 177 -14.78 -9.82 -4.00
N VAL A 178 -14.94 -9.10 -5.10
CA VAL A 178 -13.88 -8.56 -5.96
C VAL A 178 -14.16 -7.10 -6.29
N LEU A 179 -13.11 -6.32 -6.51
CA LEU A 179 -13.21 -4.96 -7.01
C LEU A 179 -13.12 -4.95 -8.54
N ILE A 180 -14.23 -4.63 -9.20
CA ILE A 180 -14.22 -4.42 -10.65
C ILE A 180 -13.49 -3.10 -10.94
N ARG A 181 -12.37 -3.17 -11.67
CA ARG A 181 -11.49 -2.03 -11.97
C ARG A 181 -12.20 -0.94 -12.77
N ASP A 182 -12.85 -1.31 -13.86
CA ASP A 182 -13.65 -0.37 -14.66
C ASP A 182 -15.13 -0.55 -14.30
N PRO A 183 -15.76 0.42 -13.62
CA PRO A 183 -17.18 0.33 -13.26
C PRO A 183 -18.10 0.20 -14.50
N LYS A 184 -17.74 0.78 -15.65
CA LYS A 184 -18.58 0.76 -16.87
C LYS A 184 -18.71 -0.63 -17.48
N VAL A 185 -17.77 -1.53 -17.18
CA VAL A 185 -17.85 -2.94 -17.59
C VAL A 185 -18.87 -3.70 -16.72
N SER A 186 -19.17 -3.23 -15.51
CA SER A 186 -20.12 -3.90 -14.60
C SER A 186 -21.59 -3.64 -14.89
N THR A 187 -21.92 -2.68 -15.77
CA THR A 187 -23.29 -2.31 -16.17
C THR A 187 -23.81 -3.05 -17.42
N ILE A 188 -23.09 -4.05 -17.93
CA ILE A 188 -23.43 -4.80 -19.16
C ILE A 188 -24.02 -6.20 -18.84
N THR A 189 -24.43 -6.45 -17.59
CA THR A 189 -24.98 -7.76 -17.17
C THR A 189 -26.39 -7.64 -16.62
#